data_AF-S6UXZ6-F1
#
_entry.id   AF-S6UXZ6-F1
#
_cell.length_a   1.000
_cell.length_b   1.000
_cell.length_c   1.000
_cell.angle_alpha   90.00
_cell.angle_beta   90.00
_cell.angle_gamma   90.00
#
_symmetry.space_group_name_H-M   'P 1'
#
loop_
_entity.id
_entity.type
_entity.pdbx_description
1 polymer ?
#
loop_
_entity_poly.entity_id
_entity_poly.type
_entity_poly.pdbx_seq_one_letter_code
_entity_poly.pdbx_strand_id
1 'polypeptide(L)'
;MTVPFYRAFEDRYRGSRELIHDRQQAYVPFLKLIKQLYPECSALDLGCGRGEWLEILIQNGFQAQGIDLDAGMLEACKALGLPVENIDALEKLKSLPDESLAVVSGFHIAEHIPFDDLKVLVAEARRVLKPAGLLILETPNSENLVVGTQTFYLDPTHNCPIPHLLLSFLAEYSQFGRSQLLRLQEQVELAEGGPVDLFSVLHGVSPDYAIVAQKSAAPEQMEIFDTVFGREYGLSLESVARRYDAQIAGWIQSSNAACTELREHFNQTQLHSQCLEQTLRRLEEEGTETSFQLREQLNQIQQHGQGIEQAVHMQAETAAAAKAELLEQLDQIRRHGDYLEKTVRALEENDYLETQIREATLRAELAESRLHNVQLGQDAAQLRMNESESRLRQAFTDVEHIKLQVEQLQLDTSVTKATDAAFAQERLSELQTRLNESLDNAHHWWLKATATENEQAQIHDLQVQLDQSLSNAHHWWLKATAYEAHIAKLENSKSWRVTKPLRRSADLSSRASKLPSSLVRRVARSVLARSLRFVLNRPALRTRVTSKIQSYPNLLNSVRQFALRHGIIQPQPHEIRPLTETTEATDDGFPTASPRAARVYSDLKQAFERKENR
;
A
#
# COMPACT_ATOMS: atom_id res chain seq x y z
N MET A 1 -43.90 -7.43 29.83
CA MET A 1 -42.93 -6.75 30.70
C MET A 1 -42.05 -5.90 29.81
N THR A 2 -41.93 -4.60 30.09
CA THR A 2 -41.04 -3.70 29.33
C THR A 2 -39.59 -4.07 29.67
N VAL A 3 -38.82 -4.51 28.68
CA VAL A 3 -37.38 -4.74 28.84
C VAL A 3 -36.74 -3.39 29.18
N PRO A 4 -35.97 -3.26 30.29
CA PRO A 4 -35.27 -2.03 30.62
C PRO A 4 -34.38 -1.57 29.45
N PHE A 5 -34.29 -0.26 29.22
CA PHE A 5 -33.53 0.31 28.09
C PHE A 5 -32.10 -0.21 28.01
N TYR A 6 -31.39 -0.26 29.15
CA TYR A 6 -30.00 -0.71 29.23
C TYR A 6 -29.82 -2.17 28.79
N ARG A 7 -30.74 -3.05 29.20
CA ARG A 7 -30.74 -4.45 28.76
C ARG A 7 -30.96 -4.59 27.25
N ALA A 8 -31.92 -3.85 26.69
CA ALA A 8 -32.16 -3.86 25.24
C ALA A 8 -30.97 -3.27 24.45
N PHE A 9 -30.27 -2.29 25.02
CA PHE A 9 -29.07 -1.70 24.46
C PHE A 9 -27.91 -2.71 24.44
N GLU A 10 -27.63 -3.37 25.56
CA GLU A 10 -26.62 -4.42 25.63
C GLU A 10 -26.90 -5.57 24.66
N ASP A 11 -28.13 -6.09 24.62
CA ASP A 11 -28.51 -7.20 23.74
C ASP A 11 -28.28 -6.85 22.25
N ARG A 12 -28.38 -5.56 21.89
CA ARG A 12 -28.19 -5.07 20.52
C ARG A 12 -26.72 -4.85 20.14
N TYR A 13 -25.91 -4.33 21.06
CA TYR A 13 -24.57 -3.82 20.76
C TYR A 13 -23.43 -4.66 21.35
N ARG A 14 -23.64 -5.33 22.49
CA ARG A 14 -22.65 -6.24 23.09
C ARG A 14 -22.60 -7.58 22.36
N GLY A 15 -23.76 -8.08 21.95
CA GLY A 15 -23.93 -9.32 21.19
C GLY A 15 -24.80 -10.34 21.91
N SER A 16 -25.03 -11.49 21.29
CA SER A 16 -25.80 -12.58 21.92
C SER A 16 -25.01 -13.22 23.06
N ARG A 17 -25.71 -13.90 23.98
CA ARG A 17 -25.06 -14.61 25.10
C ARG A 17 -24.07 -15.66 24.60
N GLU A 18 -24.40 -16.37 23.52
CA GLU A 18 -23.54 -17.38 22.92
C GLU A 18 -22.23 -16.76 22.41
N LEU A 19 -22.31 -15.63 21.72
CA LEU A 19 -21.12 -14.91 21.23
C LEU A 19 -20.23 -14.45 22.40
N ILE A 20 -20.81 -13.91 23.47
CA ILE A 20 -20.04 -13.46 24.65
C ILE A 20 -19.42 -14.65 25.39
N HIS A 21 -20.17 -15.73 25.55
CA HIS A 21 -19.67 -16.97 26.14
C HIS A 21 -18.47 -17.53 25.35
N ASP A 22 -18.53 -17.51 24.01
CA ASP A 22 -17.43 -17.95 23.15
C ASP A 22 -16.20 -17.04 23.26
N ARG A 23 -16.40 -15.71 23.27
CA ARG A 23 -15.32 -14.73 23.44
C ARG A 23 -14.58 -14.92 24.77
N GLN A 24 -15.31 -15.21 25.84
CA GLN A 24 -14.75 -15.40 27.17
C GLN A 24 -14.04 -16.76 27.35
N GLN A 25 -14.14 -17.68 26.39
CA GLN A 25 -13.34 -18.93 26.42
C GLN A 25 -11.83 -18.67 26.42
N ALA A 26 -11.39 -17.50 25.97
CA ALA A 26 -9.98 -17.09 25.97
C ALA A 26 -9.31 -17.19 27.36
N TYR A 27 -10.09 -17.11 28.45
CA TYR A 27 -9.59 -17.15 29.83
C TYR A 27 -9.57 -18.54 30.46
N VAL A 28 -10.23 -19.54 29.85
CA VAL A 28 -10.28 -20.92 30.36
C VAL A 28 -8.89 -21.54 30.58
N PRO A 29 -7.87 -21.29 29.75
CA PRO A 29 -6.50 -21.75 30.04
C PRO A 29 -5.99 -21.28 31.40
N PHE A 30 -6.28 -20.04 31.82
CA PHE A 30 -5.91 -19.51 33.13
C PHE A 30 -6.70 -20.20 34.25
N LEU A 31 -8.01 -20.43 34.05
CA LEU A 31 -8.87 -21.12 35.01
C LEU A 31 -8.41 -22.57 35.28
N LYS A 32 -7.98 -23.29 34.24
CA LYS A 32 -7.49 -24.66 34.41
C LYS A 32 -6.26 -24.73 35.31
N LEU A 33 -5.34 -23.77 35.17
CA LEU A 33 -4.10 -23.73 35.95
C LEU A 33 -4.37 -23.34 37.41
N ILE A 34 -5.25 -22.37 37.67
CA ILE A 34 -5.60 -22.02 39.05
C ILE A 34 -6.39 -23.16 39.74
N LYS A 35 -7.20 -23.92 38.99
CA LYS A 35 -7.91 -25.10 39.50
C LYS A 35 -6.97 -26.24 39.86
N GLN A 36 -5.84 -26.39 39.17
CA GLN A 36 -4.79 -27.35 39.54
C GLN A 36 -4.15 -27.00 40.89
N LEU A 37 -3.95 -25.71 41.17
CA LEU A 37 -3.41 -25.25 42.45
C LEU A 37 -4.43 -25.34 43.59
N TYR A 38 -5.69 -25.01 43.30
CA TYR A 38 -6.77 -25.01 44.29
C TYR A 38 -7.97 -25.83 43.77
N PRO A 39 -8.02 -27.15 44.03
CA PRO A 39 -9.11 -28.01 43.57
C PRO A 39 -10.48 -27.57 44.11
N GLU A 40 -10.54 -27.04 45.33
CA GLU A 40 -11.73 -26.43 45.91
C GLU A 40 -11.49 -24.92 46.07
N CYS A 41 -12.09 -24.14 45.17
CA CYS A 41 -11.87 -22.71 45.12
C CYS A 41 -13.11 -21.93 44.70
N SER A 42 -13.22 -20.74 45.29
CA SER A 42 -14.29 -19.79 45.02
C SER A 42 -13.82 -18.72 44.05
N ALA A 43 -14.76 -18.20 43.26
CA ALA A 43 -14.53 -17.11 42.32
C ALA A 43 -15.63 -16.05 42.48
N LEU A 44 -15.28 -14.79 42.26
CA LEU A 44 -16.22 -13.67 42.30
C LEU A 44 -16.19 -12.92 40.98
N ASP A 45 -17.35 -12.73 40.37
CA ASP A 45 -17.51 -11.92 39.17
C ASP A 45 -18.19 -10.59 39.48
N LEU A 46 -17.45 -9.50 39.27
CA LEU A 46 -17.85 -8.12 39.54
C LEU A 46 -18.56 -7.56 38.31
N GLY A 47 -19.83 -7.15 38.45
CA GLY A 47 -20.63 -6.68 37.31
C GLY A 47 -20.98 -7.83 36.38
N CYS A 48 -21.56 -8.90 36.95
CA CYS A 48 -21.78 -10.16 36.23
C CYS A 48 -22.82 -10.07 35.10
N GLY A 49 -23.58 -8.97 35.01
CA GLY A 49 -24.53 -8.73 33.91
C GLY A 49 -25.48 -9.90 33.69
N ARG A 50 -25.45 -10.50 32.49
CA ARG A 50 -26.29 -11.64 32.10
C ARG A 50 -25.69 -13.01 32.45
N GLY A 51 -24.57 -13.05 33.18
CA GLY A 51 -24.02 -14.25 33.82
C GLY A 51 -23.27 -15.21 32.90
N GLU A 52 -22.90 -14.82 31.67
CA GLU A 52 -22.16 -15.68 30.73
C GLU A 52 -20.83 -16.16 31.33
N TRP A 53 -20.07 -15.27 31.96
CA TRP A 53 -18.81 -15.64 32.61
C TRP A 53 -19.03 -16.51 33.84
N LEU A 54 -20.09 -16.23 34.59
CA LEU A 54 -20.46 -17.02 35.77
C LEU A 54 -20.76 -18.48 35.40
N GLU A 55 -21.41 -18.71 34.26
CA GLU A 55 -21.61 -20.05 33.69
C GLU A 55 -20.26 -20.73 33.40
N ILE A 56 -19.31 -20.03 32.76
CA ILE A 56 -17.98 -20.56 32.44
C ILE A 56 -17.21 -20.96 33.71
N LEU A 57 -17.24 -20.12 34.76
CA LEU A 57 -16.62 -20.42 36.05
C LEU A 57 -17.21 -21.71 36.66
N ILE A 58 -18.53 -21.83 36.69
CA ILE A 58 -19.22 -23.01 37.23
C ILE A 58 -18.91 -24.27 36.41
N GLN A 59 -18.92 -24.19 35.08
CA GLN A 59 -18.57 -25.28 34.18
C GLN A 59 -17.12 -25.76 34.37
N ASN A 60 -16.21 -24.86 34.77
CA ASN A 60 -14.82 -25.19 35.12
C ASN A 60 -14.65 -25.56 36.61
N GLY A 61 -15.76 -25.79 37.32
CA GLY A 61 -15.81 -26.36 38.67
C GLY A 61 -15.59 -25.36 39.80
N PHE A 62 -15.65 -24.06 39.57
CA PHE A 62 -15.49 -23.05 40.62
C PHE A 62 -16.78 -22.89 41.43
N GLN A 63 -16.63 -22.65 42.74
CA GLN A 63 -17.72 -22.14 43.57
C GLN A 63 -17.87 -20.64 43.31
N ALA A 64 -18.56 -20.31 42.22
CA ALA A 64 -18.61 -18.94 41.71
C ALA A 64 -19.80 -18.17 42.28
N GLN A 65 -19.63 -16.85 42.46
CA GLN A 65 -20.71 -15.90 42.78
C GLN A 65 -20.60 -14.70 41.85
N GLY A 66 -21.71 -14.24 41.29
CA GLY A 66 -21.79 -12.99 40.54
C GLY A 66 -22.43 -11.87 41.36
N ILE A 67 -22.00 -10.64 41.16
CA ILE A 67 -22.63 -9.46 41.75
C ILE A 67 -22.90 -8.39 40.69
N ASP A 68 -24.00 -7.66 40.85
CA ASP A 68 -24.35 -6.54 39.97
C ASP A 68 -25.29 -5.56 40.70
N LEU A 69 -25.25 -4.29 40.32
CA LEU A 69 -26.18 -3.27 40.84
C LEU A 69 -27.52 -3.29 40.08
N ASP A 70 -27.54 -3.73 38.82
CA ASP A 70 -28.76 -3.78 38.01
C ASP A 70 -29.61 -5.02 38.34
N ALA A 71 -30.70 -4.82 39.07
CA ALA A 71 -31.64 -5.88 39.41
C ALA A 71 -32.24 -6.58 38.17
N GLY A 72 -32.43 -5.86 37.06
CA GLY A 72 -32.97 -6.39 35.80
C GLY A 72 -32.00 -7.32 35.06
N MET A 73 -30.69 -7.12 35.23
CA MET A 73 -29.66 -8.07 34.77
C MET A 73 -29.68 -9.33 35.63
N LEU A 74 -29.73 -9.16 36.96
CA LEU A 74 -29.75 -10.27 37.90
C LEU A 74 -31.00 -11.16 37.78
N GLU A 75 -32.14 -10.64 37.32
CA GLU A 75 -33.33 -11.44 37.04
C GLU A 75 -33.05 -12.54 36.01
N ALA A 76 -32.27 -12.25 34.97
CA ALA A 76 -31.90 -13.25 33.96
C ALA A 76 -31.00 -14.34 34.56
N CYS A 77 -30.01 -13.95 35.38
CA CYS A 77 -29.14 -14.89 36.08
C CYS A 77 -29.93 -15.80 37.05
N LYS A 78 -30.87 -15.21 37.81
CA LYS A 78 -31.75 -15.96 38.71
C LYS A 78 -32.65 -16.94 37.97
N ALA A 79 -33.16 -16.57 36.80
CA ALA A 79 -33.97 -17.46 35.97
C ALA A 79 -33.18 -18.69 35.46
N LEU A 80 -31.86 -18.55 35.33
CA LEU A 80 -30.94 -19.64 34.99
C LEU A 80 -30.41 -20.42 36.22
N GLY A 81 -30.84 -20.05 37.43
CA GLY A 81 -30.37 -20.66 38.67
C GLY A 81 -28.93 -20.28 39.04
N LEU A 82 -28.39 -19.19 38.49
CA LEU A 82 -27.04 -18.75 38.76
C LEU A 82 -26.94 -18.05 40.13
N PRO A 83 -25.84 -18.27 40.89
CA PRO A 83 -25.64 -17.68 42.21
C PRO A 83 -25.25 -16.20 42.09
N VAL A 84 -26.24 -15.32 42.23
CA VAL A 84 -26.04 -13.87 42.11
C VAL A 84 -26.59 -13.07 43.30
N GLU A 85 -25.96 -11.93 43.58
CA GLU A 85 -26.32 -11.02 44.68
C GLU A 85 -26.35 -9.56 44.18
N ASN A 86 -27.33 -8.78 44.63
CA ASN A 86 -27.42 -7.36 44.31
C ASN A 86 -26.66 -6.56 45.38
N ILE A 87 -25.43 -6.17 45.06
CA ILE A 87 -24.51 -5.47 45.98
C ILE A 87 -23.44 -4.74 45.18
N ASP A 88 -22.96 -3.62 45.72
CA ASP A 88 -21.82 -2.89 45.15
C ASP A 88 -20.53 -3.73 45.18
N ALA A 89 -19.71 -3.60 44.13
CA ALA A 89 -18.50 -4.39 43.96
C ALA A 89 -17.46 -4.15 45.06
N LEU A 90 -17.26 -2.90 45.46
CA LEU A 90 -16.33 -2.55 46.53
C LEU A 90 -16.86 -2.96 47.90
N GLU A 91 -18.16 -2.77 48.14
CA GLU A 91 -18.81 -3.23 49.36
C GLU A 91 -18.64 -4.75 49.54
N LYS A 92 -18.91 -5.53 48.49
CA LYS A 92 -18.74 -6.98 48.54
C LYS A 92 -17.30 -7.37 48.81
N LEU A 93 -16.34 -6.82 48.06
CA LEU A 93 -14.91 -7.16 48.24
C LEU A 93 -14.43 -6.87 49.67
N LYS A 94 -14.81 -5.72 50.24
CA LYS A 94 -14.46 -5.34 51.62
C LYS A 94 -15.05 -6.27 52.68
N SER A 95 -16.21 -6.86 52.40
CA SER A 95 -16.86 -7.82 53.31
C SER A 95 -16.18 -9.20 53.35
N LEU A 96 -15.41 -9.54 52.31
CA LEU A 96 -14.77 -10.85 52.17
C LEU A 96 -13.45 -10.92 52.93
N PRO A 97 -13.11 -12.09 53.51
CA PRO A 97 -11.83 -12.27 54.20
C PRO A 97 -10.65 -12.31 53.23
N ASP A 98 -9.47 -12.01 53.76
CA ASP A 98 -8.20 -12.16 53.05
C ASP A 98 -8.04 -13.59 52.50
N GLU A 99 -7.44 -13.70 51.31
CA GLU A 99 -7.08 -15.00 50.70
C GLU A 99 -8.22 -16.03 50.60
N SER A 100 -9.44 -15.55 50.38
CA SER A 100 -10.65 -16.36 50.27
C SER A 100 -10.99 -16.78 48.84
N LEU A 101 -10.61 -15.99 47.84
CA LEU A 101 -10.95 -16.22 46.43
C LEU A 101 -9.75 -16.68 45.62
N ALA A 102 -9.95 -17.54 44.62
CA ALA A 102 -8.92 -17.88 43.65
C ALA A 102 -8.95 -16.99 42.41
N VAL A 103 -10.13 -16.49 42.04
CA VAL A 103 -10.34 -15.62 40.88
C VAL A 103 -11.28 -14.49 41.26
N VAL A 104 -10.92 -13.27 40.87
CA VAL A 104 -11.79 -12.11 40.83
C VAL A 104 -11.82 -11.65 39.38
N SER A 105 -13.00 -11.50 38.80
CA SER A 105 -13.17 -11.04 37.41
C SER A 105 -14.06 -9.81 37.33
N GLY A 106 -13.89 -9.01 36.29
CA GLY A 106 -14.77 -7.91 35.95
C GLY A 106 -14.71 -7.66 34.45
N PHE A 107 -15.82 -7.89 33.76
CA PHE A 107 -15.93 -7.74 32.31
C PHE A 107 -16.77 -6.53 31.98
N HIS A 108 -16.17 -5.55 31.30
CA HIS A 108 -16.83 -4.29 30.99
C HIS A 108 -17.38 -3.57 32.23
N ILE A 109 -16.58 -3.55 33.31
CA ILE A 109 -16.93 -2.86 34.56
C ILE A 109 -15.96 -1.71 34.86
N ALA A 110 -14.68 -1.86 34.51
CA ALA A 110 -13.64 -0.90 34.89
C ALA A 110 -13.92 0.51 34.33
N GLU A 111 -14.48 0.59 33.13
CA GLU A 111 -14.86 1.82 32.44
C GLU A 111 -16.04 2.57 33.08
N HIS A 112 -16.84 1.88 33.90
CA HIS A 112 -17.97 2.48 34.65
C HIS A 112 -17.58 2.94 36.05
N ILE A 113 -16.38 2.57 36.53
CA ILE A 113 -15.92 2.88 37.89
C ILE A 113 -15.05 4.13 37.88
N PRO A 114 -15.31 5.12 38.76
CA PRO A 114 -14.40 6.26 38.95
C PRO A 114 -12.99 5.79 39.29
N PHE A 115 -11.97 6.43 38.71
CA PHE A 115 -10.59 5.94 38.84
C PHE A 115 -10.09 5.81 40.29
N ASP A 116 -10.54 6.68 41.20
CA ASP A 116 -10.20 6.58 42.62
C ASP A 116 -10.77 5.31 43.28
N ASP A 117 -11.98 4.93 42.92
CA ASP A 117 -12.62 3.70 43.39
C ASP A 117 -12.03 2.46 42.72
N LEU A 118 -11.64 2.55 41.45
CA LEU A 118 -10.95 1.47 40.73
C LEU A 118 -9.62 1.10 41.40
N LYS A 119 -8.86 2.09 41.91
CA LYS A 119 -7.65 1.82 42.71
C LYS A 119 -7.96 0.99 43.95
N VAL A 120 -9.02 1.36 44.68
CA VAL A 120 -9.46 0.63 45.87
C VAL A 120 -9.91 -0.78 45.49
N LEU A 121 -10.62 -0.93 44.37
CA LEU A 121 -11.13 -2.21 43.89
C LEU A 121 -9.98 -3.17 43.59
N VAL A 122 -8.98 -2.73 42.85
CA VAL A 122 -7.81 -3.56 42.51
C VAL A 122 -7.02 -3.94 43.77
N ALA A 123 -6.91 -3.03 44.75
CA ALA A 123 -6.25 -3.32 46.02
C ALA A 123 -7.02 -4.36 46.86
N GLU A 124 -8.34 -4.21 46.98
CA GLU A 124 -9.20 -5.15 47.70
C GLU A 124 -9.26 -6.51 46.99
N ALA A 125 -9.32 -6.53 45.65
CA ALA A 125 -9.22 -7.76 44.87
C ALA A 125 -7.93 -8.51 45.19
N ARG A 126 -6.77 -7.82 45.25
CA ARG A 126 -5.52 -8.46 45.65
C ARG A 126 -5.57 -9.02 47.07
N ARG A 127 -6.18 -8.31 48.02
CA ARG A 127 -6.30 -8.75 49.42
C ARG A 127 -7.07 -10.06 49.53
N VAL A 128 -8.24 -10.14 48.88
CA VAL A 128 -9.12 -11.32 48.95
C VAL A 128 -8.61 -12.49 48.12
N LEU A 129 -7.74 -12.26 47.14
CA LEU A 129 -7.15 -13.33 46.33
C LEU A 129 -6.16 -14.19 47.14
N LYS A 130 -6.22 -15.50 46.96
CA LYS A 130 -5.21 -16.47 47.42
C LYS A 130 -3.87 -16.22 46.72
N PRO A 131 -2.74 -16.71 47.27
CA PRO A 131 -1.47 -16.72 46.55
C PRO A 131 -1.64 -17.35 45.15
N ALA A 132 -1.04 -16.74 44.12
CA ALA A 132 -1.18 -17.11 42.71
C ALA A 132 -2.57 -16.88 42.11
N GLY A 133 -3.52 -16.36 42.90
CA GLY A 133 -4.87 -15.99 42.45
C GLY A 133 -4.86 -14.89 41.40
N LEU A 134 -5.93 -14.85 40.61
CA LEU A 134 -6.01 -14.03 39.40
C LEU A 134 -7.07 -12.94 39.54
N LEU A 135 -6.69 -11.72 39.17
CA LEU A 135 -7.62 -10.65 38.84
C LEU A 135 -7.71 -10.54 37.32
N ILE A 136 -8.91 -10.59 36.76
CA ILE A 136 -9.17 -10.41 35.33
C ILE A 136 -10.03 -9.16 35.16
N LEU A 137 -9.54 -8.16 34.45
CA LEU A 137 -10.31 -6.97 34.09
C LEU A 137 -10.29 -6.79 32.57
N GLU A 138 -11.44 -6.98 31.93
CA GLU A 138 -11.64 -6.75 30.48
C GLU A 138 -12.41 -5.44 30.27
N THR A 139 -11.97 -4.63 29.32
CA THR A 139 -12.55 -3.31 29.01
C THR A 139 -12.24 -2.92 27.56
N PRO A 140 -13.03 -2.00 26.94
CA PRO A 140 -12.79 -1.58 25.56
C PRO A 140 -11.39 -1.00 25.35
N ASN A 141 -10.77 -1.38 24.24
CA ASN A 141 -9.39 -1.03 23.92
C ASN A 141 -9.28 0.34 23.25
N SER A 142 -8.73 1.30 23.99
CA SER A 142 -8.46 2.65 23.46
C SER A 142 -7.36 2.69 22.39
N GLU A 143 -6.57 1.63 22.19
CA GLU A 143 -5.65 1.54 21.04
C GLU A 143 -6.39 1.36 19.72
N ASN A 144 -7.58 0.75 19.74
CA ASN A 144 -8.45 0.70 18.57
C ASN A 144 -9.07 2.09 18.38
N LEU A 145 -8.74 2.75 17.27
CA LEU A 145 -9.12 4.13 17.02
C LEU A 145 -10.63 4.32 16.96
N VAL A 146 -11.36 3.36 16.39
CA VAL A 146 -12.83 3.42 16.31
C VAL A 146 -13.45 3.23 17.68
N VAL A 147 -12.89 2.34 18.49
CA VAL A 147 -13.32 2.16 19.87
C VAL A 147 -13.07 3.42 20.70
N GLY A 148 -11.83 3.88 20.76
CA GLY A 148 -11.43 5.02 21.58
C GLY A 148 -12.04 6.37 21.18
N THR A 149 -12.53 6.52 19.94
CA THR A 149 -13.09 7.81 19.45
C THR A 149 -14.59 7.80 19.22
N GLN A 150 -15.22 6.63 19.07
CA GLN A 150 -16.63 6.53 18.70
C GLN A 150 -17.39 5.49 19.52
N THR A 151 -17.07 4.20 19.42
CA THR A 151 -17.95 3.16 19.99
C THR A 151 -17.92 3.13 21.51
N PHE A 152 -16.82 3.55 22.13
CA PHE A 152 -16.75 3.75 23.58
C PHE A 152 -17.81 4.75 24.07
N TYR A 153 -18.10 5.81 23.32
CA TYR A 153 -19.05 6.85 23.74
C TYR A 153 -20.51 6.52 23.37
N LEU A 154 -20.79 5.33 22.83
CA LEU A 154 -22.16 4.88 22.59
C LEU A 154 -22.89 4.56 23.91
N ASP A 155 -22.16 4.07 24.91
CA ASP A 155 -22.68 3.91 26.26
C ASP A 155 -22.43 5.20 27.07
N PRO A 156 -23.49 5.95 27.44
CA PRO A 156 -23.34 7.20 28.19
C PRO A 156 -22.91 6.99 29.65
N THR A 157 -22.88 5.75 30.14
CA THR A 157 -22.48 5.42 31.51
C THR A 157 -20.97 5.20 31.66
N HIS A 158 -20.22 5.15 30.55
CA HIS A 158 -18.77 5.11 30.58
C HIS A 158 -18.16 6.43 31.08
N ASN A 159 -17.11 6.36 31.89
CA ASN A 159 -16.40 7.54 32.38
C ASN A 159 -15.37 8.04 31.35
N CYS A 160 -14.34 7.25 31.07
CA CYS A 160 -13.31 7.58 30.10
C CYS A 160 -12.61 6.31 29.59
N PRO A 161 -12.08 6.32 28.34
CA PRO A 161 -11.29 5.19 27.85
C PRO A 161 -10.06 4.98 28.74
N ILE A 162 -9.81 3.74 29.15
CA ILE A 162 -8.68 3.38 30.02
C ILE A 162 -7.58 2.79 29.13
N PRO A 163 -6.43 3.47 28.94
CA PRO A 163 -5.31 2.89 28.22
C PRO A 163 -4.77 1.65 28.94
N HIS A 164 -4.46 0.59 28.19
CA HIS A 164 -3.98 -0.66 28.78
C HIS A 164 -2.73 -0.47 29.67
N LEU A 165 -1.83 0.47 29.32
CA LEU A 165 -0.67 0.81 30.14
C LEU A 165 -1.05 1.31 31.53
N LEU A 166 -2.15 2.08 31.65
CA LEU A 166 -2.62 2.59 32.93
C LEU A 166 -3.17 1.44 33.80
N LEU A 167 -3.92 0.52 33.22
CA LEU A 167 -4.49 -0.61 33.94
C LEU A 167 -3.42 -1.65 34.34
N SER A 168 -2.44 -1.91 33.46
CA SER A 168 -1.25 -2.70 33.79
C SER A 168 -0.45 -2.07 34.94
N PHE A 169 -0.17 -0.77 34.86
CA PHE A 169 0.53 -0.06 35.91
C PHE A 169 -0.25 -0.04 37.22
N LEU A 170 -1.59 0.03 37.16
CA LEU A 170 -2.42 -0.05 38.37
C LEU A 170 -2.28 -1.41 39.06
N ALA A 171 -2.23 -2.52 38.31
CA ALA A 171 -1.97 -3.83 38.88
C ALA A 171 -0.59 -3.89 39.56
N GLU A 172 0.45 -3.36 38.93
CA GLU A 172 1.79 -3.26 39.52
C GLU A 172 1.80 -2.39 40.79
N TYR A 173 1.18 -1.21 40.72
CA TYR A 173 1.05 -0.27 41.84
C TYR A 173 0.34 -0.91 43.04
N SER A 174 -0.69 -1.71 42.79
CA SER A 174 -1.41 -2.46 43.81
C SER A 174 -0.68 -3.72 44.30
N GLN A 175 0.57 -3.96 43.85
CA GLN A 175 1.46 -5.05 44.29
C GLN A 175 1.07 -6.45 43.81
N PHE A 176 0.50 -6.56 42.61
CA PHE A 176 0.46 -7.86 41.93
C PHE A 176 1.88 -8.27 41.49
N GLY A 177 2.16 -9.57 41.46
CA GLY A 177 3.51 -10.09 41.16
C GLY A 177 3.86 -9.99 39.68
N ARG A 178 2.85 -10.10 38.82
CA ARG A 178 2.94 -9.84 37.37
C ARG A 178 1.56 -9.56 36.80
N SER A 179 1.53 -8.99 35.60
CA SER A 179 0.30 -8.84 34.82
C SER A 179 0.53 -9.22 33.36
N GLN A 180 -0.51 -9.74 32.71
CA GLN A 180 -0.50 -10.06 31.29
C GLN A 180 -1.57 -9.24 30.56
N LEU A 181 -1.17 -8.61 29.46
CA LEU A 181 -2.07 -7.94 28.54
C LEU A 181 -2.60 -8.93 27.51
N LEU A 182 -3.92 -9.08 27.47
CA LEU A 182 -4.63 -9.83 26.45
C LEU A 182 -5.33 -8.82 25.55
N ARG A 183 -4.94 -8.71 24.30
CA ARG A 183 -5.76 -8.04 23.28
C ARG A 183 -6.66 -9.08 22.64
N LEU A 184 -7.93 -8.76 22.45
CA LEU A 184 -8.96 -9.76 22.19
C LEU A 184 -9.94 -9.31 21.11
N GLN A 185 -10.66 -10.29 20.54
CA GLN A 185 -11.75 -10.12 19.56
C GLN A 185 -11.39 -9.41 18.25
N GLU A 186 -10.12 -9.46 17.84
CA GLU A 186 -9.70 -9.08 16.49
C GLU A 186 -10.28 -10.01 15.41
N GLN A 187 -10.24 -9.54 14.16
CA GLN A 187 -10.60 -10.37 13.00
C GLN A 187 -9.58 -11.49 12.79
N VAL A 188 -10.07 -12.72 12.61
CA VAL A 188 -9.23 -13.93 12.50
C VAL A 188 -8.28 -13.83 11.31
N GLU A 189 -8.76 -13.35 10.17
CA GLU A 189 -7.96 -13.20 8.94
C GLU A 189 -6.77 -12.25 9.15
N LEU A 190 -6.99 -11.21 9.97
CA LEU A 190 -5.95 -10.25 10.32
C LEU A 190 -4.94 -10.82 11.31
N ALA A 191 -5.41 -11.59 12.29
CA ALA A 191 -4.58 -12.28 13.27
C ALA A 191 -3.68 -13.35 12.63
N GLU A 192 -4.17 -14.05 11.60
CA GLU A 192 -3.44 -15.08 10.85
C GLU A 192 -2.41 -14.51 9.85
N GLY A 193 -2.25 -13.19 9.79
CA GLY A 193 -1.24 -12.54 8.94
C GLY A 193 -1.74 -12.15 7.54
N GLY A 194 -3.05 -12.00 7.35
CA GLY A 194 -3.65 -11.53 6.10
C GLY A 194 -3.16 -10.14 5.63
N PRO A 195 -3.54 -9.73 4.41
CA PRO A 195 -3.18 -8.42 3.87
C PRO A 195 -3.75 -7.31 4.75
N VAL A 196 -3.02 -6.20 4.84
CA VAL A 196 -3.44 -5.05 5.64
C VAL A 196 -3.58 -3.81 4.75
N ASP A 197 -4.60 -3.04 5.03
CA ASP A 197 -4.86 -1.75 4.40
C ASP A 197 -5.07 -0.67 5.47
N LEU A 198 -5.33 0.56 5.04
CA LEU A 198 -5.59 1.64 5.99
C LEU A 198 -6.84 1.35 6.83
N PHE A 199 -7.86 0.71 6.25
CA PHE A 199 -9.08 0.35 6.97
C PHE A 199 -8.77 -0.60 8.13
N SER A 200 -7.90 -1.59 7.90
CA SER A 200 -7.39 -2.54 8.87
C SER A 200 -6.63 -1.86 10.01
N VAL A 201 -5.85 -0.81 9.73
CA VAL A 201 -5.16 -0.03 10.77
C VAL A 201 -6.17 0.70 11.67
N LEU A 202 -7.26 1.21 11.10
CA LEU A 202 -8.27 1.95 11.84
C LEU A 202 -9.22 1.05 12.65
N HIS A 203 -9.60 -0.12 12.11
CA HIS A 203 -10.64 -1.00 12.68
C HIS A 203 -10.14 -2.35 13.18
N GLY A 204 -9.03 -2.86 12.64
CA GLY A 204 -8.55 -4.23 12.82
C GLY A 204 -7.66 -4.47 14.04
N VAL A 205 -7.37 -3.42 14.81
CA VAL A 205 -6.80 -3.55 16.17
C VAL A 205 -7.83 -4.26 17.04
N SER A 206 -7.39 -5.15 17.93
CA SER A 206 -8.29 -5.83 18.87
C SER A 206 -9.19 -4.83 19.60
N PRO A 207 -10.54 -4.95 19.49
CA PRO A 207 -11.48 -3.96 20.02
C PRO A 207 -11.53 -3.92 21.55
N ASP A 208 -11.23 -5.03 22.22
CA ASP A 208 -11.16 -5.09 23.68
C ASP A 208 -9.76 -5.55 24.12
N TYR A 209 -9.44 -5.24 25.37
CA TYR A 209 -8.28 -5.81 26.03
C TYR A 209 -8.62 -6.21 27.46
N ALA A 210 -7.82 -7.10 28.02
CA ALA A 210 -7.86 -7.43 29.42
C ALA A 210 -6.48 -7.43 30.06
N ILE A 211 -6.47 -7.06 31.34
CA ILE A 211 -5.33 -7.27 32.22
C ILE A 211 -5.64 -8.44 33.13
N VAL A 212 -4.85 -9.51 32.98
CA VAL A 212 -4.85 -10.64 33.90
C VAL A 212 -3.68 -10.44 34.86
N ALA A 213 -3.96 -10.00 36.09
CA ALA A 213 -2.97 -9.77 37.13
C ALA A 213 -2.92 -10.95 38.11
N GLN A 214 -1.71 -11.41 38.43
CA GLN A 214 -1.50 -12.55 39.32
C GLN A 214 -0.86 -12.14 40.65
N LYS A 215 -1.49 -12.51 41.77
CA LYS A 215 -0.96 -12.25 43.11
C LYS A 215 0.31 -13.07 43.33
N SER A 216 1.36 -12.46 43.89
CA SER A 216 2.62 -13.15 44.19
C SER A 216 2.41 -14.40 45.04
N ALA A 217 3.21 -15.42 44.77
CA ALA A 217 3.21 -16.70 45.47
C ALA A 217 4.61 -17.33 45.45
N ALA A 218 4.71 -18.56 45.94
CA ALA A 218 5.94 -19.35 45.80
C ALA A 218 6.31 -19.53 44.30
N PRO A 219 7.60 -19.51 43.94
CA PRO A 219 8.04 -19.62 42.55
C PRO A 219 7.43 -20.82 41.81
N GLU A 220 7.33 -21.97 42.47
CA GLU A 220 6.81 -23.21 41.88
C GLU A 220 5.32 -23.08 41.48
N GLN A 221 4.56 -22.26 42.23
CA GLN A 221 3.15 -21.98 41.90
C GLN A 221 3.02 -21.00 40.73
N MET A 222 3.97 -20.07 40.61
CA MET A 222 3.99 -19.07 39.53
C MET A 222 4.39 -19.72 38.21
N GLU A 223 5.40 -20.60 38.20
CA GLU A 223 5.93 -21.25 36.99
C GLU A 223 4.86 -22.03 36.20
N ILE A 224 3.83 -22.55 36.87
CA ILE A 224 2.70 -23.25 36.23
C ILE A 224 2.00 -22.37 35.18
N PHE A 225 1.97 -21.05 35.38
CA PHE A 225 1.31 -20.12 34.48
C PHE A 225 2.23 -19.48 33.45
N ASP A 226 3.52 -19.81 33.40
CA ASP A 226 4.47 -19.21 32.46
C ASP A 226 4.06 -19.42 31.00
N THR A 227 3.38 -20.54 30.71
CA THR A 227 2.84 -20.82 29.37
C THR A 227 1.80 -19.80 28.92
N VAL A 228 0.92 -19.36 29.81
CA VAL A 228 -0.16 -18.41 29.49
C VAL A 228 0.27 -16.95 29.66
N PHE A 229 1.22 -16.66 30.57
CA PHE A 229 1.82 -15.33 30.75
C PHE A 229 2.96 -15.04 29.76
N GLY A 230 3.55 -16.05 29.11
CA GLY A 230 4.61 -15.87 28.12
C GLY A 230 4.11 -15.69 26.68
N ARG A 231 2.79 -15.77 26.45
CA ARG A 231 2.17 -15.70 25.12
C ARG A 231 1.81 -14.27 24.74
N GLU A 232 2.01 -13.89 23.48
CA GLU A 232 1.43 -12.68 22.91
C GLU A 232 -0.02 -12.92 22.48
N TYR A 233 -0.90 -11.97 22.78
CA TYR A 233 -2.33 -12.03 22.51
C TYR A 233 -2.77 -10.81 21.69
N GLY A 234 -3.58 -11.08 20.67
CA GLY A 234 -4.23 -10.10 19.82
C GLY A 234 -3.31 -9.18 19.04
N LEU A 235 -3.90 -8.11 18.49
CA LEU A 235 -3.24 -7.18 17.59
C LEU A 235 -3.18 -5.78 18.21
N SER A 236 -1.98 -5.23 18.30
CA SER A 236 -1.77 -3.82 18.70
C SER A 236 -1.84 -2.89 17.50
N LEU A 237 -2.16 -1.61 17.73
CA LEU A 237 -2.11 -0.59 16.70
C LEU A 237 -0.74 -0.51 16.02
N GLU A 238 0.34 -0.61 16.80
CA GLU A 238 1.70 -0.61 16.26
C GLU A 238 1.95 -1.81 15.32
N SER A 239 1.49 -3.01 15.69
CA SER A 239 1.70 -4.21 14.89
C SER A 239 1.01 -4.12 13.53
N VAL A 240 -0.23 -3.64 13.49
CA VAL A 240 -1.02 -3.49 12.25
C VAL A 240 -0.46 -2.35 11.40
N ALA A 241 -0.10 -1.22 12.01
CA ALA A 241 0.50 -0.08 11.31
C ALA A 241 1.85 -0.44 10.67
N ARG A 242 2.72 -1.18 11.37
CA ARG A 242 4.01 -1.63 10.82
C ARG A 242 3.83 -2.60 9.66
N ARG A 243 2.86 -3.52 9.74
CA ARG A 243 2.51 -4.41 8.62
C ARG A 243 2.07 -3.61 7.40
N TYR A 244 1.26 -2.58 7.61
CA TYR A 244 0.78 -1.71 6.54
C TYR A 244 1.94 -0.94 5.88
N ASP A 245 2.82 -0.32 6.67
CA ASP A 245 4.00 0.37 6.16
C ASP A 245 4.92 -0.57 5.37
N ALA A 246 5.12 -1.79 5.86
CA ALA A 246 5.91 -2.81 5.16
C ALA A 246 5.28 -3.21 3.81
N GLN A 247 3.96 -3.36 3.77
CA GLN A 247 3.23 -3.68 2.54
C GLN A 247 3.35 -2.55 1.50
N ILE A 248 3.17 -1.29 1.93
CA ILE A 248 3.35 -0.12 1.06
C ILE A 248 4.79 0.00 0.56
N ALA A 249 5.78 -0.20 1.43
CA ALA A 249 7.19 -0.20 1.03
C ALA A 249 7.48 -1.28 -0.02
N GLY A 250 6.93 -2.49 0.15
CA GLY A 250 7.03 -3.58 -0.81
C GLY A 250 6.39 -3.25 -2.17
N TRP A 251 5.22 -2.59 -2.17
CA TRP A 251 4.57 -2.12 -3.40
C TRP A 251 5.39 -1.05 -4.12
N ILE A 252 5.95 -0.08 -3.39
CA ILE A 252 6.82 0.96 -3.96
C ILE A 252 8.07 0.33 -4.57
N GLN A 253 8.70 -0.63 -3.89
CA GLN A 253 9.88 -1.32 -4.40
C GLN A 253 9.56 -2.10 -5.69
N SER A 254 8.45 -2.83 -5.70
CA SER A 254 8.00 -3.60 -6.88
C SER A 254 7.66 -2.70 -8.06
N SER A 255 6.96 -1.58 -7.80
CA SER A 255 6.62 -0.58 -8.81
C SER A 255 7.88 0.09 -9.39
N ASN A 256 8.85 0.45 -8.55
CA ASN A 256 10.14 0.99 -9.01
C ASN A 256 10.92 -0.01 -9.88
N ALA A 257 10.92 -1.30 -9.51
CA ALA A 257 11.53 -2.35 -10.31
C ALA A 257 10.87 -2.46 -11.69
N ALA A 258 9.53 -2.51 -11.75
CA ALA A 258 8.77 -2.53 -13.00
C ALA A 258 9.03 -1.28 -13.86
N CYS A 259 9.11 -0.09 -13.26
CA CYS A 259 9.46 1.14 -13.97
C CYS A 259 10.87 1.11 -14.54
N THR A 260 11.81 0.47 -13.84
CA THR A 260 13.20 0.32 -14.31
C THR A 260 13.27 -0.61 -15.52
N GLU A 261 12.58 -1.75 -15.46
CA GLU A 261 12.48 -2.71 -16.55
C GLU A 261 11.82 -2.10 -17.80
N LEU A 262 10.69 -1.40 -17.62
CA LEU A 262 10.03 -0.67 -18.70
C LEU A 262 10.95 0.38 -19.33
N ARG A 263 11.77 1.06 -18.53
CA ARG A 263 12.72 2.05 -19.04
C ARG A 263 13.85 1.40 -19.83
N GLU A 264 14.33 0.23 -19.42
CA GLU A 264 15.31 -0.55 -20.19
C GLU A 264 14.74 -1.01 -21.53
N HIS A 265 13.51 -1.54 -21.54
CA HIS A 265 12.80 -1.91 -22.77
C HIS A 265 12.61 -0.71 -23.70
N PHE A 266 12.22 0.45 -23.15
CA PHE A 266 12.08 1.67 -23.93
C PHE A 266 13.40 2.12 -24.55
N ASN A 267 14.50 2.09 -23.79
CA ASN A 267 15.83 2.43 -24.29
C ASN A 267 16.29 1.47 -25.41
N GLN A 268 16.04 0.17 -25.27
CA GLN A 268 16.34 -0.82 -26.30
C GLN A 268 15.53 -0.55 -27.58
N THR A 269 14.24 -0.26 -27.43
CA THR A 269 13.35 0.06 -28.56
C THR A 269 13.80 1.34 -29.28
N GLN A 270 14.21 2.37 -28.53
CA GLN A 270 14.77 3.61 -29.08
C GLN A 270 16.06 3.36 -29.86
N LEU A 271 16.99 2.55 -29.31
CA LEU A 271 18.22 2.16 -30.00
C LEU A 271 17.91 1.39 -31.30
N HIS A 272 16.94 0.48 -31.24
CA HIS A 272 16.52 -0.28 -32.42
C HIS A 272 15.93 0.63 -33.50
N SER A 273 15.05 1.58 -33.11
CA SER A 273 14.49 2.57 -34.02
C SER A 273 15.57 3.43 -34.69
N GLN A 274 16.56 3.90 -33.93
CA GLN A 274 17.69 4.67 -34.49
C GLN A 274 18.53 3.86 -35.48
N CYS A 275 18.77 2.57 -35.18
CA CYS A 275 19.45 1.66 -36.10
C CYS A 275 18.65 1.45 -37.40
N LEU A 276 17.33 1.30 -37.28
CA LEU A 276 16.43 1.18 -38.42
C LEU A 276 16.44 2.44 -39.29
N GLU A 277 16.36 3.63 -38.68
CA GLU A 277 16.46 4.91 -39.40
C GLU A 277 17.80 5.07 -40.13
N GLN A 278 18.92 4.66 -39.52
CA GLN A 278 20.22 4.68 -40.18
C GLN A 278 20.28 3.72 -41.37
N THR A 279 19.68 2.54 -41.22
CA THR A 279 19.63 1.53 -42.29
C THR A 279 18.76 2.02 -43.45
N LEU A 280 17.60 2.63 -43.17
CA LEU A 280 16.74 3.25 -44.17
C LEU A 280 17.47 4.36 -44.94
N ARG A 281 18.15 5.29 -44.24
CA ARG A 281 18.95 6.33 -44.91
C ARG A 281 20.01 5.75 -45.83
N ARG A 282 20.70 4.69 -45.39
CA ARG A 282 21.72 4.03 -46.20
C ARG A 282 21.11 3.39 -47.45
N LEU A 283 19.96 2.74 -47.33
CA LEU A 283 19.24 2.16 -48.46
C LEU A 283 18.72 3.24 -49.42
N GLU A 284 18.25 4.38 -48.90
CA GLU A 284 17.87 5.54 -49.73
C GLU A 284 19.08 6.09 -50.52
N GLU A 285 20.22 6.28 -49.86
CA GLU A 285 21.47 6.72 -50.50
C GLU A 285 21.90 5.72 -51.60
N GLU A 286 21.97 4.42 -51.28
CA GLU A 286 22.29 3.35 -52.24
C GLU A 286 21.29 3.29 -53.40
N GLY A 287 19.99 3.49 -53.13
CA GLY A 287 18.95 3.56 -54.16
C GLY A 287 19.10 4.77 -55.08
N THR A 288 19.43 5.95 -54.53
CA THR A 288 19.68 7.16 -55.34
C THR A 288 20.93 7.03 -56.21
N GLU A 289 22.02 6.47 -55.68
CA GLU A 289 23.25 6.18 -56.40
C GLU A 289 22.99 5.22 -57.57
N THR A 290 22.26 4.12 -57.30
CA THR A 290 21.90 3.12 -58.31
C THR A 290 21.01 3.73 -59.40
N SER A 291 20.03 4.56 -59.02
CA SER A 291 19.17 5.29 -59.97
C SER A 291 19.96 6.27 -60.84
N PHE A 292 20.95 6.95 -60.26
CA PHE A 292 21.85 7.84 -61.00
C PHE A 292 22.70 7.07 -62.03
N GLN A 293 23.31 5.96 -61.62
CA GLN A 293 24.11 5.10 -62.51
C GLN A 293 23.27 4.54 -63.68
N LEU A 294 22.04 4.09 -63.39
CA LEU A 294 21.11 3.63 -64.42
C LEU A 294 20.75 4.74 -65.42
N ARG A 295 20.49 5.96 -64.95
CA ARG A 295 20.23 7.12 -65.83
C ARG A 295 21.43 7.48 -66.70
N GLU A 296 22.64 7.39 -66.16
CA GLU A 296 23.86 7.64 -66.92
C GLU A 296 24.05 6.59 -68.04
N GLN A 297 23.87 5.31 -67.72
CA GLN A 297 23.90 4.24 -68.72
C GLN A 297 22.82 4.42 -69.79
N LEU A 298 21.61 4.84 -69.41
CA LEU A 298 20.51 5.11 -70.33
C LEU A 298 20.84 6.26 -71.29
N ASN A 299 21.46 7.34 -70.79
CA ASN A 299 21.95 8.43 -71.61
C ASN A 299 23.07 8.00 -72.57
N GLN A 300 24.01 7.17 -72.12
CA GLN A 300 25.07 6.63 -72.98
C GLN A 300 24.49 5.76 -74.11
N ILE A 301 23.50 4.92 -73.79
CA ILE A 301 22.80 4.09 -74.78
C ILE A 301 22.02 4.97 -75.78
N GLN A 302 21.34 6.02 -75.32
CA GLN A 302 20.64 6.96 -76.20
C GLN A 302 21.60 7.71 -77.14
N GLN A 303 22.75 8.16 -76.64
CA GLN A 303 23.79 8.77 -77.47
C GLN A 303 24.37 7.79 -78.50
N HIS A 304 24.57 6.52 -78.11
CA HIS A 304 24.98 5.46 -79.03
C HIS A 304 23.90 5.19 -80.09
N GLY A 305 22.63 5.14 -79.69
CA GLY A 305 21.48 4.99 -80.59
C GLY A 305 21.38 6.13 -81.61
N GLN A 306 21.56 7.39 -81.17
CA GLN A 306 21.59 8.55 -82.06
C GLN A 306 22.79 8.54 -83.01
N GLY A 307 23.97 8.08 -82.55
CA GLY A 307 25.15 7.88 -83.40
C GLY A 307 24.92 6.80 -84.46
N ILE A 308 24.22 5.73 -84.12
CA ILE A 308 23.83 4.68 -85.06
C ILE A 308 22.75 5.19 -86.03
N GLU A 309 21.76 5.98 -85.58
CA GLU A 309 20.78 6.61 -86.46
C GLU A 309 21.44 7.56 -87.48
N GLN A 310 22.44 8.35 -87.05
CA GLN A 310 23.23 9.20 -87.96
C GLN A 310 24.09 8.37 -88.94
N ALA A 311 24.64 7.23 -88.50
CA ALA A 311 25.38 6.31 -89.36
C ALA A 311 24.45 5.58 -90.36
N VAL A 312 23.24 5.20 -89.94
CA VAL A 312 22.19 4.61 -90.78
C VAL A 312 21.68 5.62 -91.80
N HIS A 313 21.56 6.90 -91.45
CA HIS A 313 21.21 7.95 -92.40
C HIS A 313 22.30 8.21 -93.45
N MET A 314 23.57 7.91 -93.15
CA MET A 314 24.69 7.97 -94.11
C MET A 314 24.87 6.69 -94.95
N GLN A 315 24.31 5.55 -94.54
CA GLN A 315 24.39 4.28 -95.27
C GLN A 315 23.06 3.86 -95.92
N ALA A 316 22.34 4.83 -96.48
CA ALA A 316 21.31 4.59 -97.48
C ALA A 316 21.94 4.38 -98.86
N GLU A 317 22.82 3.39 -99.01
CA GLU A 317 23.13 2.71 -100.28
C GLU A 317 24.07 1.51 -100.01
N THR A 318 23.61 0.32 -100.39
CA THR A 318 24.31 -0.99 -100.46
C THR A 318 24.16 -2.01 -99.30
N ALA A 319 23.27 -2.98 -99.58
CA ALA A 319 23.39 -4.44 -99.39
C ALA A 319 23.41 -5.08 -97.97
N ALA A 320 22.20 -5.39 -97.50
CA ALA A 320 21.66 -6.75 -97.24
C ALA A 320 22.36 -7.80 -96.34
N ALA A 321 23.51 -7.55 -95.71
CA ALA A 321 24.12 -8.52 -94.77
C ALA A 321 24.04 -8.11 -93.28
N ALA A 322 23.82 -6.82 -92.97
CA ALA A 322 23.80 -6.32 -91.59
C ALA A 322 22.44 -6.48 -90.85
N LYS A 323 21.37 -6.86 -91.55
CA LYS A 323 20.00 -6.83 -91.01
C LYS A 323 19.70 -7.96 -90.00
N ALA A 324 20.41 -9.09 -90.06
CA ALA A 324 20.15 -10.22 -89.18
C ALA A 324 20.79 -10.04 -87.78
N GLU A 325 22.01 -9.52 -87.72
CA GLU A 325 22.75 -9.30 -86.47
C GLU A 325 22.21 -8.09 -85.68
N LEU A 326 21.73 -7.06 -86.38
CA LEU A 326 21.06 -5.90 -85.77
C LEU A 326 19.68 -6.22 -85.19
N LEU A 327 18.92 -7.15 -85.77
CA LEU A 327 17.62 -7.55 -85.22
C LEU A 327 17.76 -8.36 -83.93
N GLU A 328 18.85 -9.12 -83.76
CA GLU A 328 19.12 -9.90 -82.55
C GLU A 328 19.60 -9.00 -81.39
N GLN A 329 20.39 -7.95 -81.69
CA GLN A 329 20.77 -6.94 -80.68
C GLN A 329 19.60 -6.05 -80.26
N LEU A 330 18.70 -5.69 -81.18
CA LEU A 330 17.49 -4.92 -80.86
C LEU A 330 16.52 -5.71 -79.99
N ASP A 331 16.40 -7.03 -80.20
CA ASP A 331 15.55 -7.90 -79.39
C ASP A 331 16.14 -8.14 -77.99
N GLN A 332 17.47 -8.19 -77.84
CA GLN A 332 18.12 -8.25 -76.52
C GLN A 332 17.93 -6.96 -75.71
N ILE A 333 18.06 -5.79 -76.34
CA ILE A 333 17.85 -4.49 -75.67
C ILE A 333 16.39 -4.34 -75.24
N ARG A 334 15.43 -4.78 -76.06
CA ARG A 334 14.00 -4.73 -75.74
C ARG A 334 13.63 -5.63 -74.56
N ARG A 335 14.16 -6.86 -74.52
CA ARG A 335 13.98 -7.78 -73.38
C ARG A 335 14.60 -7.24 -72.08
N HIS A 336 15.70 -6.49 -72.18
CA HIS A 336 16.34 -5.86 -71.01
C HIS A 336 15.54 -4.65 -70.49
N GLY A 337 14.94 -3.87 -71.40
CA GLY A 337 13.98 -2.81 -71.04
C GLY A 337 12.75 -3.36 -70.32
N ASP A 338 12.12 -4.42 -70.85
CA ASP A 338 10.94 -5.05 -70.25
C ASP A 338 11.25 -5.68 -68.86
N TYR A 339 12.47 -6.16 -68.65
CA TYR A 339 12.93 -6.70 -67.36
C TYR A 339 13.10 -5.59 -66.29
N LEU A 340 13.69 -4.45 -66.68
CA LEU A 340 13.85 -3.29 -65.81
C LEU A 340 12.50 -2.65 -65.45
N GLU A 341 11.56 -2.56 -66.40
CA GLU A 341 10.22 -2.02 -66.15
C GLU A 341 9.41 -2.91 -65.19
N LYS A 342 9.57 -4.25 -65.28
CA LYS A 342 9.03 -5.19 -64.28
C LYS A 342 9.64 -5.03 -62.90
N THR A 343 10.93 -4.75 -62.81
CA THR A 343 11.65 -4.61 -61.54
C THR A 343 11.30 -3.29 -60.84
N VAL A 344 11.07 -2.23 -61.60
CA VAL A 344 10.57 -0.93 -61.09
C VAL A 344 9.14 -1.06 -60.57
N ARG A 345 8.24 -1.76 -61.28
CA ARG A 345 6.89 -2.06 -60.77
C ARG A 345 6.90 -2.87 -59.47
N ALA A 346 7.79 -3.85 -59.34
CA ALA A 346 7.93 -4.65 -58.11
C ALA A 346 8.45 -3.85 -56.90
N LEU A 347 9.09 -2.70 -57.12
CA LEU A 347 9.53 -1.77 -56.07
C LEU A 347 8.44 -0.75 -55.69
N GLU A 348 7.54 -0.42 -56.61
CA GLU A 348 6.34 0.41 -56.35
C GLU A 348 5.27 -0.37 -55.55
N GLU A 349 5.20 -1.69 -55.70
CA GLU A 349 4.34 -2.62 -54.94
C GLU A 349 5.03 -3.10 -53.64
N ASN A 350 5.43 -2.18 -52.75
CA ASN A 350 6.07 -2.52 -51.47
C ASN A 350 5.05 -3.07 -50.45
N ASP A 351 4.64 -4.33 -50.65
CA ASP A 351 3.67 -5.10 -49.84
C ASP A 351 3.95 -5.06 -48.32
N TYR A 352 5.19 -4.84 -47.89
CA TYR A 352 5.57 -4.90 -46.49
C TYR A 352 5.00 -3.74 -45.64
N LEU A 353 5.02 -2.51 -46.20
CA LEU A 353 4.44 -1.33 -45.56
C LEU A 353 2.90 -1.37 -45.60
N GLU A 354 2.35 -1.85 -46.70
CA GLU A 354 0.91 -2.04 -46.84
C GLU A 354 0.41 -3.11 -45.85
N THR A 355 1.17 -4.19 -45.63
CA THR A 355 0.84 -5.24 -44.65
C THR A 355 0.88 -4.73 -43.21
N GLN A 356 1.85 -3.89 -42.83
CA GLN A 356 1.90 -3.29 -41.50
C GLN A 356 0.77 -2.28 -41.24
N ILE A 357 0.39 -1.50 -42.25
CA ILE A 357 -0.79 -0.63 -42.18
C ILE A 357 -2.06 -1.48 -42.08
N ARG A 358 -2.17 -2.56 -42.86
CA ARG A 358 -3.31 -3.49 -42.80
C ARG A 358 -3.43 -4.17 -41.44
N GLU A 359 -2.31 -4.55 -40.84
CA GLU A 359 -2.27 -5.14 -39.50
C GLU A 359 -2.73 -4.15 -38.43
N ALA A 360 -2.30 -2.88 -38.52
CA ALA A 360 -2.76 -1.82 -37.61
C ALA A 360 -4.25 -1.52 -37.78
N THR A 361 -4.75 -1.49 -39.03
CA THR A 361 -6.18 -1.29 -39.33
C THR A 361 -7.01 -2.48 -38.86
N LEU A 362 -6.57 -3.72 -39.07
CA LEU A 362 -7.24 -4.93 -38.57
C LEU A 362 -7.32 -4.97 -37.04
N ARG A 363 -6.29 -4.48 -36.34
CA ARG A 363 -6.31 -4.37 -34.87
C ARG A 363 -7.31 -3.31 -34.39
N ALA A 364 -7.46 -2.21 -35.12
CA ALA A 364 -8.47 -1.19 -34.83
C ALA A 364 -9.90 -1.71 -35.09
N GLU A 365 -10.12 -2.37 -36.23
CA GLU A 365 -11.41 -3.01 -36.56
C GLU A 365 -11.78 -4.12 -35.56
N LEU A 366 -10.80 -4.89 -35.08
CA LEU A 366 -11.02 -5.90 -34.04
C LEU A 366 -11.43 -5.27 -32.70
N ALA A 367 -10.85 -4.12 -32.34
CA ALA A 367 -11.23 -3.38 -31.14
C ALA A 367 -12.66 -2.81 -31.24
N GLU A 368 -13.03 -2.27 -32.40
CA GLU A 368 -14.38 -1.77 -32.68
C GLU A 368 -15.40 -2.91 -32.70
N SER A 369 -15.06 -4.06 -33.29
CA SER A 369 -15.88 -5.28 -33.24
C SER A 369 -16.09 -5.81 -31.82
N ARG A 370 -15.08 -5.74 -30.95
CA ARG A 370 -15.23 -6.10 -29.52
C ARG A 370 -16.17 -5.16 -28.80
N LEU A 371 -16.07 -3.85 -29.08
CA LEU A 371 -16.95 -2.84 -28.48
C LEU A 371 -18.40 -3.03 -28.94
N HIS A 372 -18.59 -3.35 -30.22
CA HIS A 372 -19.90 -3.69 -30.79
C HIS A 372 -20.47 -5.00 -30.19
N ASN A 373 -19.65 -6.02 -29.96
CA ASN A 373 -20.08 -7.26 -29.30
C ASN A 373 -20.51 -7.03 -27.84
N VAL A 374 -19.83 -6.13 -27.12
CA VAL A 374 -20.25 -5.73 -25.76
C VAL A 374 -21.60 -5.04 -25.81
N GLN A 375 -21.83 -4.13 -26.76
CA GLN A 375 -23.14 -3.47 -26.95
C GLN A 375 -24.25 -4.47 -27.30
N LEU A 376 -24.00 -5.39 -28.25
CA LEU A 376 -24.93 -6.46 -28.58
C LEU A 376 -25.23 -7.37 -27.37
N GLY A 377 -24.24 -7.62 -26.52
CA GLY A 377 -24.41 -8.34 -25.26
C GLY A 377 -25.33 -7.61 -24.28
N GLN A 378 -25.25 -6.27 -24.22
CA GLN A 378 -26.16 -5.45 -23.42
C GLN A 378 -27.59 -5.49 -23.94
N ASP A 379 -27.78 -5.35 -25.25
CA ASP A 379 -29.11 -5.40 -25.87
C ASP A 379 -29.76 -6.77 -25.67
N ALA A 380 -29.00 -7.85 -25.81
CA ALA A 380 -29.46 -9.22 -25.55
C ALA A 380 -29.78 -9.47 -24.07
N ALA A 381 -29.01 -8.90 -23.14
CA ALA A 381 -29.31 -8.96 -21.70
C ALA A 381 -30.61 -8.20 -21.37
N GLN A 382 -30.80 -7.01 -21.95
CA GLN A 382 -32.02 -6.21 -21.76
C GLN A 382 -33.27 -6.93 -22.30
N LEU A 383 -33.17 -7.57 -23.47
CA LEU A 383 -34.26 -8.37 -24.03
C LEU A 383 -34.65 -9.55 -23.13
N ARG A 384 -33.66 -10.27 -22.57
CA ARG A 384 -33.89 -11.38 -21.63
C ARG A 384 -34.54 -10.91 -20.33
N MET A 385 -34.14 -9.74 -19.82
CA MET A 385 -34.76 -9.14 -18.64
C MET A 385 -36.23 -8.79 -18.91
N ASN A 386 -36.52 -8.12 -20.03
CA ASN A 386 -37.88 -7.78 -20.45
C ASN A 386 -38.77 -9.03 -20.63
N GLU A 387 -38.21 -10.11 -21.20
CA GLU A 387 -38.92 -11.39 -21.32
C GLU A 387 -39.22 -11.99 -19.94
N SER A 388 -38.23 -12.03 -19.03
CA SER A 388 -38.42 -12.56 -17.68
C SER A 388 -39.46 -11.76 -16.87
N GLU A 389 -39.48 -10.44 -17.01
CA GLU A 389 -40.46 -9.55 -16.37
C GLU A 389 -41.87 -9.81 -16.93
N SER A 390 -42.00 -9.96 -18.25
CA SER A 390 -43.28 -10.28 -18.89
C SER A 390 -43.81 -11.64 -18.43
N ARG A 391 -42.95 -12.66 -18.32
CA ARG A 391 -43.31 -14.00 -17.84
C ARG A 391 -43.70 -14.00 -16.36
N LEU A 392 -43.00 -13.24 -15.53
CA LEU A 392 -43.36 -13.05 -14.11
C LEU A 392 -44.73 -12.40 -13.96
N ARG A 393 -45.00 -11.33 -14.71
CA ARG A 393 -46.32 -10.68 -14.71
C ARG A 393 -47.43 -11.64 -15.12
N GLN A 394 -47.20 -12.46 -16.14
CA GLN A 394 -48.15 -13.49 -16.57
C GLN A 394 -48.41 -14.52 -15.46
N ALA A 395 -47.36 -15.05 -14.84
CA ALA A 395 -47.49 -16.01 -13.75
C ALA A 395 -48.24 -15.44 -12.52
N PHE A 396 -48.00 -14.17 -12.17
CA PHE A 396 -48.77 -13.49 -11.11
C PHE A 396 -50.24 -13.32 -11.48
N THR A 397 -50.54 -13.01 -12.75
CA THR A 397 -51.92 -12.92 -13.24
C THR A 397 -52.63 -14.28 -13.17
N ASP A 398 -51.93 -15.37 -13.51
CA ASP A 398 -52.47 -16.73 -13.42
C ASP A 398 -52.76 -17.14 -11.97
N VAL A 399 -51.88 -16.78 -11.02
CA VAL A 399 -52.10 -16.99 -9.57
C VAL A 399 -53.32 -16.22 -9.08
N GLU A 400 -53.50 -14.96 -9.48
CA GLU A 400 -54.70 -14.18 -9.13
C GLU A 400 -55.98 -14.80 -9.70
N HIS A 401 -55.94 -15.28 -10.95
CA HIS A 401 -57.08 -15.92 -11.58
C HIS A 401 -57.46 -17.24 -10.90
N ILE A 402 -56.46 -18.07 -10.52
CA ILE A 402 -56.69 -19.30 -9.77
C ILE A 402 -57.29 -18.99 -8.39
N LYS A 403 -56.80 -17.95 -7.71
CA LYS A 403 -57.35 -17.50 -6.42
C LYS A 403 -58.83 -17.13 -6.53
N LEU A 404 -59.21 -16.36 -7.56
CA LEU A 404 -60.61 -16.00 -7.82
C LEU A 404 -61.49 -17.23 -8.11
N GLN A 405 -60.97 -18.22 -8.84
CA GLN A 405 -61.68 -19.47 -9.10
C GLN A 405 -61.89 -20.31 -7.83
N VAL A 406 -60.89 -20.35 -6.93
CA VAL A 406 -61.02 -21.01 -5.63
C VAL A 406 -62.06 -20.30 -4.75
N GLU A 407 -62.06 -18.97 -4.71
CA GLU A 407 -63.04 -18.18 -3.95
C GLU A 407 -64.47 -18.39 -4.48
N GLN A 408 -64.66 -18.43 -5.81
CA GLN A 408 -65.96 -18.74 -6.43
C GLN A 408 -66.43 -20.16 -6.14
N LEU A 409 -65.55 -21.16 -6.24
CA LEU A 409 -65.88 -22.54 -5.91
C LEU A 409 -66.29 -22.68 -4.44
N GLN A 410 -65.59 -22.02 -3.51
CA GLN A 410 -65.95 -22.03 -2.08
C GLN A 410 -67.34 -21.42 -1.82
N LEU A 411 -67.71 -20.38 -2.57
CA LEU A 411 -69.06 -19.79 -2.52
C LEU A 411 -70.13 -20.77 -3.07
N ASP A 412 -69.88 -21.40 -4.22
CA ASP A 412 -70.83 -22.34 -4.85
C ASP A 412 -71.03 -23.63 -4.03
N THR A 413 -69.98 -24.12 -3.35
CA THR A 413 -70.06 -25.32 -2.50
C THR A 413 -70.92 -25.09 -1.24
N SER A 414 -71.08 -23.84 -0.80
CA SER A 414 -71.93 -23.50 0.34
C SER A 414 -73.45 -23.57 0.03
N VAL A 415 -73.82 -23.74 -1.25
CA VAL A 415 -75.20 -23.64 -1.75
C VAL A 415 -75.78 -25.00 -2.21
N THR A 416 -74.99 -26.07 -2.39
CA THR A 416 -75.40 -27.31 -3.10
C THR A 416 -75.29 -28.62 -2.29
N LYS A 417 -75.99 -29.69 -2.73
CA LYS A 417 -76.21 -30.95 -1.99
C LYS A 417 -75.01 -31.92 -2.10
N ALA A 418 -74.94 -32.87 -1.16
CA ALA A 418 -73.81 -33.77 -0.89
C ALA A 418 -73.19 -34.58 -2.06
N THR A 419 -73.83 -34.69 -3.22
CA THR A 419 -73.21 -35.30 -4.42
C THR A 419 -72.24 -34.35 -5.15
N ASP A 420 -72.39 -33.04 -4.98
CA ASP A 420 -71.54 -32.01 -5.62
C ASP A 420 -70.23 -31.77 -4.83
N ALA A 421 -70.18 -32.20 -3.57
CA ALA A 421 -69.03 -32.03 -2.68
C ALA A 421 -67.79 -32.84 -3.13
N ALA A 422 -67.99 -34.05 -3.66
CA ALA A 422 -66.88 -34.88 -4.16
C ALA A 422 -66.25 -34.27 -5.44
N PHE A 423 -67.10 -33.75 -6.34
CA PHE A 423 -66.66 -33.06 -7.55
C PHE A 423 -65.95 -31.74 -7.21
N ALA A 424 -66.47 -30.97 -6.24
CA ALA A 424 -65.81 -29.76 -5.75
C ALA A 424 -64.44 -30.05 -5.13
N GLN A 425 -64.29 -31.17 -4.43
CA GLN A 425 -63.02 -31.59 -3.84
C GLN A 425 -61.98 -32.02 -4.88
N GLU A 426 -62.41 -32.72 -5.94
CA GLU A 426 -61.56 -33.06 -7.09
C GLU A 426 -61.11 -31.78 -7.82
N ARG A 427 -62.04 -30.84 -8.09
CA ARG A 427 -61.76 -29.54 -8.70
C ARG A 427 -60.79 -28.68 -7.88
N LEU A 428 -60.93 -28.71 -6.54
CA LEU A 428 -60.01 -28.02 -5.62
C LEU A 428 -58.61 -28.65 -5.66
N SER A 429 -58.51 -29.98 -5.74
CA SER A 429 -57.22 -30.65 -5.88
C SER A 429 -56.53 -30.30 -7.21
N GLU A 430 -57.29 -30.23 -8.30
CA GLU A 430 -56.79 -29.81 -9.62
C GLU A 430 -56.29 -28.36 -9.60
N LEU A 431 -57.04 -27.44 -8.97
CA LEU A 431 -56.63 -26.04 -8.83
C LEU A 431 -55.42 -25.88 -7.91
N GLN A 432 -55.28 -26.70 -6.86
CA GLN A 432 -54.09 -26.72 -6.02
C GLN A 432 -52.86 -27.18 -6.79
N THR A 433 -52.98 -28.21 -7.64
CA THR A 433 -51.89 -28.64 -8.52
C THR A 433 -51.49 -27.52 -9.49
N ARG A 434 -52.46 -26.88 -10.15
CA ARG A 434 -52.21 -25.75 -11.07
C ARG A 434 -51.60 -24.53 -10.36
N LEU A 435 -51.99 -24.27 -9.12
CA LEU A 435 -51.40 -23.20 -8.32
C LEU A 435 -49.94 -23.48 -8.00
N ASN A 436 -49.61 -24.71 -7.58
CA ASN A 436 -48.24 -25.11 -7.31
C ASN A 436 -47.37 -25.03 -8.57
N GLU A 437 -47.86 -25.50 -9.72
CA GLU A 437 -47.16 -25.36 -11.01
C GLU A 437 -46.93 -23.89 -11.39
N SER A 438 -47.91 -23.01 -11.15
CA SER A 438 -47.77 -21.58 -11.43
C SER A 438 -46.77 -20.88 -10.48
N LEU A 439 -46.72 -21.30 -9.21
CA LEU A 439 -45.76 -20.79 -8.22
C LEU A 439 -44.34 -21.26 -8.53
N ASP A 440 -44.17 -22.52 -8.93
CA ASP A 440 -42.87 -23.06 -9.35
C ASP A 440 -42.36 -22.36 -10.61
N ASN A 441 -43.25 -22.09 -11.57
CA ASN A 441 -42.93 -21.31 -12.76
C ASN A 441 -42.54 -19.86 -12.41
N ALA A 442 -43.26 -19.20 -11.50
CA ALA A 442 -42.92 -17.86 -11.04
C ALA A 442 -41.55 -17.82 -10.35
N HIS A 443 -41.28 -18.79 -9.48
CA HIS A 443 -39.99 -18.93 -8.79
C HIS A 443 -38.83 -19.18 -9.78
N HIS A 444 -39.05 -20.01 -10.80
CA HIS A 444 -38.06 -20.26 -11.86
C HIS A 444 -37.70 -18.97 -12.63
N TRP A 445 -38.70 -18.17 -13.01
CA TRP A 445 -38.45 -16.91 -13.73
C TRP A 445 -37.89 -15.82 -12.83
N TRP A 446 -38.22 -15.82 -11.54
CA TRP A 446 -37.62 -14.94 -10.55
C TRP A 446 -36.12 -15.21 -10.37
N LEU A 447 -35.73 -16.48 -10.24
CA LEU A 447 -34.31 -16.87 -10.20
C LEU A 447 -33.56 -16.45 -11.47
N LYS A 448 -34.18 -16.61 -12.65
CA LYS A 448 -33.60 -16.13 -13.91
C LYS A 448 -33.45 -14.60 -13.95
N ALA A 449 -34.44 -13.85 -13.46
CA ALA A 449 -34.37 -12.39 -13.40
C ALA A 449 -33.22 -11.92 -12.49
N THR A 450 -33.09 -12.51 -11.30
CA THR A 450 -31.98 -12.19 -10.37
C THR A 450 -30.60 -12.54 -10.94
N ALA A 451 -30.49 -13.63 -11.71
CA ALA A 451 -29.26 -13.98 -12.40
C ALA A 451 -28.90 -12.94 -13.50
N THR A 452 -29.89 -12.48 -14.26
CA THR A 452 -29.67 -11.43 -15.27
C THR A 452 -29.33 -10.07 -14.67
N GLU A 453 -29.86 -9.72 -13.50
CA GLU A 453 -29.47 -8.51 -12.76
C GLU A 453 -28.00 -8.55 -12.33
N ASN A 454 -27.52 -9.70 -11.85
CA ASN A 454 -26.11 -9.89 -11.50
C ASN A 454 -25.18 -9.78 -12.73
N GLU A 455 -25.58 -10.32 -13.88
CA GLU A 455 -24.83 -10.16 -15.14
C GLU A 455 -24.79 -8.69 -15.60
N GLN A 456 -25.90 -7.94 -15.46
CA GLN A 456 -25.94 -6.51 -15.77
C GLN A 456 -25.04 -5.70 -14.83
N ALA A 457 -25.01 -6.02 -13.54
CA ALA A 457 -24.13 -5.37 -12.57
C ALA A 457 -22.64 -5.58 -12.92
N GLN A 458 -22.27 -6.78 -13.36
CA GLN A 458 -20.89 -7.09 -13.80
C GLN A 458 -20.51 -6.32 -15.08
N ILE A 459 -21.41 -6.26 -16.06
CA ILE A 459 -21.16 -5.49 -17.30
C ILE A 459 -21.04 -3.99 -16.99
N HIS A 460 -21.86 -3.47 -16.08
CA HIS A 460 -21.79 -2.08 -15.65
C HIS A 460 -20.46 -1.75 -14.95
N ASP A 461 -19.99 -2.62 -14.06
CA ASP A 461 -18.69 -2.47 -13.40
C ASP A 461 -17.53 -2.45 -14.42
N LEU A 462 -17.56 -3.34 -15.42
CA LEU A 462 -16.58 -3.35 -16.50
C LEU A 462 -16.59 -2.06 -17.33
N GLN A 463 -17.76 -1.45 -17.55
CA GLN A 463 -17.87 -0.16 -18.22
C GLN A 463 -17.26 0.97 -17.39
N VAL A 464 -17.55 0.99 -16.08
CA VAL A 464 -16.97 1.98 -15.16
C VAL A 464 -15.45 1.87 -15.12
N GLN A 465 -14.91 0.64 -15.07
CA GLN A 465 -13.47 0.40 -15.13
C GLN A 465 -12.83 0.88 -16.45
N LEU A 466 -13.52 0.65 -17.57
CA LEU A 466 -13.06 1.11 -18.89
C LEU A 466 -13.05 2.63 -18.98
N ASP A 467 -14.11 3.31 -18.55
CA ASP A 467 -14.20 4.76 -18.56
C ASP A 467 -13.17 5.40 -17.63
N GLN A 468 -12.92 4.78 -16.48
CA GLN A 468 -11.88 5.23 -15.55
C GLN A 468 -10.48 5.08 -16.15
N SER A 469 -10.22 3.98 -16.86
CA SER A 469 -8.97 3.77 -17.60
C SER A 469 -8.76 4.81 -18.70
N LEU A 470 -9.80 5.08 -19.50
CA LEU A 470 -9.78 6.10 -20.55
C LEU A 470 -9.56 7.50 -20.00
N SER A 471 -10.23 7.85 -18.89
CA SER A 471 -10.04 9.13 -18.21
C SER A 471 -8.62 9.27 -17.64
N ASN A 472 -8.07 8.20 -17.06
CA ASN A 472 -6.69 8.19 -16.58
C ASN A 472 -5.68 8.37 -17.73
N ALA A 473 -5.87 7.68 -18.84
CA ALA A 473 -5.03 7.84 -20.03
C ALA A 473 -5.07 9.28 -20.56
N HIS A 474 -6.26 9.88 -20.62
CA HIS A 474 -6.44 11.27 -21.05
C HIS A 474 -5.76 12.27 -20.11
N HIS A 475 -5.87 12.08 -18.79
CA HIS A 475 -5.18 12.91 -17.79
C HIS A 475 -3.65 12.88 -17.93
N TRP A 476 -3.08 11.69 -18.14
CA TRP A 476 -1.64 11.55 -18.34
C TRP A 476 -1.16 12.15 -19.66
N TRP A 477 -1.96 12.02 -20.71
CA TRP A 477 -1.69 12.67 -22.00
C TRP A 477 -1.68 14.21 -21.87
N LEU A 478 -2.66 14.79 -21.17
CA LEU A 478 -2.70 16.23 -20.88
C LEU A 478 -1.51 16.69 -20.03
N LYS A 479 -1.08 15.90 -19.04
CA LYS A 479 0.12 16.20 -18.25
C LYS A 479 1.40 16.12 -19.09
N ALA A 480 1.54 15.10 -19.93
CA ALA A 480 2.71 14.93 -20.80
C ALA A 480 2.86 16.11 -21.76
N THR A 481 1.78 16.48 -22.44
CA THR A 481 1.76 17.65 -23.34
C THR A 481 2.04 18.97 -22.59
N ALA A 482 1.52 19.13 -21.36
CA ALA A 482 1.86 20.29 -20.53
C ALA A 482 3.33 20.32 -20.11
N TYR A 483 3.93 19.17 -19.78
CA TYR A 483 5.35 19.07 -19.44
C TYR A 483 6.25 19.33 -20.66
N GLU A 484 5.91 18.82 -21.83
CA GLU A 484 6.62 19.12 -23.08
C GLU A 484 6.60 20.63 -23.37
N ALA A 485 5.45 21.29 -23.22
CA ALA A 485 5.34 22.74 -23.36
C ALA A 485 6.18 23.50 -22.32
N HIS A 486 6.27 23.00 -21.08
CA HIS A 486 7.11 23.57 -20.02
C HIS A 486 8.60 23.40 -20.31
N ILE A 487 9.02 22.23 -20.79
CA ILE A 487 10.41 21.95 -21.17
C ILE A 487 10.80 22.84 -22.35
N ALA A 488 9.96 22.94 -23.38
CA ALA A 488 10.20 23.82 -24.52
C ALA A 488 10.34 25.31 -24.12
N LYS A 489 9.54 25.77 -23.13
CA LYS A 489 9.68 27.12 -22.56
C LYS A 489 10.98 27.31 -21.77
N LEU A 490 11.38 26.31 -20.98
CA LEU A 490 12.63 26.34 -20.23
C LEU A 490 13.84 26.35 -21.18
N GLU A 491 13.84 25.51 -22.20
CA GLU A 491 14.91 25.42 -23.20
C GLU A 491 15.10 26.69 -24.03
N ASN A 492 14.00 27.40 -24.30
CA ASN A 492 14.01 28.67 -25.00
C ASN A 492 14.23 29.89 -24.09
N SER A 493 14.33 29.71 -22.77
CA SER A 493 14.57 30.81 -21.84
C SER A 493 16.02 31.33 -21.89
N LYS A 494 16.17 32.66 -21.68
CA LYS A 494 17.49 33.32 -21.67
C LYS A 494 18.41 32.78 -20.57
N SER A 495 17.85 32.43 -19.41
CA SER A 495 18.58 31.86 -18.27
C SER A 495 19.14 30.45 -18.57
N TRP A 496 18.39 29.60 -19.28
CA TRP A 496 18.85 28.27 -19.69
C TRP A 496 19.99 28.34 -20.71
N ARG A 497 19.92 29.29 -21.65
CA ARG A 497 20.98 29.53 -22.63
C ARG A 497 22.25 30.11 -21.98
N VAL A 498 22.11 31.02 -21.02
CA VAL A 498 23.25 31.66 -20.30
C VAL A 498 23.96 30.68 -19.37
N THR A 499 23.25 29.74 -18.75
CA THR A 499 23.83 28.73 -17.85
C THR A 499 24.39 27.49 -18.55
N LYS A 500 24.27 27.40 -19.89
CA LYS A 500 24.80 26.30 -20.72
C LYS A 500 26.30 26.01 -20.50
N PRO A 501 27.21 27.01 -20.36
CA PRO A 501 28.63 26.77 -20.09
C PRO A 501 28.89 26.17 -18.69
N LEU A 502 28.15 26.64 -17.68
CA LEU A 502 28.26 26.14 -16.29
C LEU A 502 27.79 24.68 -16.19
N ARG A 503 26.76 24.29 -16.94
CA ARG A 503 26.28 22.90 -16.94
C ARG A 503 27.21 21.93 -17.67
N ARG A 504 27.84 22.37 -18.76
CA ARG A 504 28.96 21.61 -19.37
C ARG A 504 30.16 21.48 -18.43
N SER A 505 30.40 22.47 -17.55
CA SER A 505 31.47 22.39 -16.54
C SER A 505 31.16 21.43 -15.38
N ALA A 506 29.88 21.25 -15.03
CA ALA A 506 29.44 20.24 -14.07
C ALA A 506 29.64 18.81 -14.60
N ASP A 507 29.38 18.59 -15.89
CA ASP A 507 29.68 17.31 -16.57
C ASP A 507 31.20 17.04 -16.70
N LEU A 508 32.02 18.09 -16.77
CA LEU A 508 33.48 17.96 -16.74
C LEU A 508 33.98 17.67 -15.32
N SER A 509 33.30 18.14 -14.26
CA SER A 509 33.69 17.87 -12.87
C SER A 509 33.42 16.41 -12.48
N SER A 510 32.33 15.82 -12.96
CA SER A 510 32.01 14.40 -12.78
C SER A 510 32.97 13.47 -13.56
N ARG A 511 33.60 13.96 -14.64
CA ARG A 511 34.69 13.28 -15.35
C ARG A 511 36.05 13.50 -14.69
N ALA A 512 36.29 14.65 -14.07
CA ALA A 512 37.54 14.98 -13.38
C ALA A 512 37.74 14.24 -12.04
N SER A 513 36.65 13.83 -11.38
CA SER A 513 36.70 12.99 -10.17
C SER A 513 37.25 11.57 -10.42
N LYS A 514 37.41 11.16 -11.69
CA LYS A 514 38.01 9.89 -12.09
C LYS A 514 39.52 9.95 -12.34
N LEU A 515 40.18 11.11 -12.17
CA LEU A 515 41.63 11.27 -12.36
C LEU A 515 42.42 11.22 -11.04
N PRO A 516 43.66 10.70 -11.02
CA PRO A 516 44.47 10.59 -9.80
C PRO A 516 44.74 11.96 -9.14
N SER A 517 44.55 12.03 -7.81
CA SER A 517 44.57 13.28 -7.03
C SER A 517 45.90 14.06 -7.03
N SER A 518 46.99 13.44 -7.49
CA SER A 518 48.33 14.04 -7.62
C SER A 518 48.43 14.98 -8.84
N LEU A 519 47.79 14.61 -9.97
CA LEU A 519 47.74 15.41 -11.19
C LEU A 519 46.83 16.63 -11.02
N VAL A 520 45.66 16.44 -10.39
CA VAL A 520 44.71 17.53 -10.08
C VAL A 520 45.37 18.58 -9.17
N ARG A 521 46.10 18.16 -8.13
CA ARG A 521 46.82 19.08 -7.25
C ARG A 521 47.94 19.84 -7.95
N ARG A 522 48.65 19.21 -8.89
CA ARG A 522 49.75 19.87 -9.64
C ARG A 522 49.21 20.94 -10.60
N VAL A 523 48.13 20.64 -11.31
CA VAL A 523 47.47 21.60 -12.23
C VAL A 523 46.75 22.71 -11.46
N ALA A 524 46.04 22.39 -10.37
CA ALA A 524 45.38 23.41 -9.55
C ALA A 524 46.37 24.42 -8.95
N ARG A 525 47.54 23.93 -8.48
CA ARG A 525 48.60 24.81 -7.93
C ARG A 525 49.21 25.73 -8.98
N SER A 526 49.45 25.25 -10.20
CA SER A 526 50.02 26.07 -11.28
C SER A 526 49.03 27.13 -11.78
N VAL A 527 47.75 26.78 -11.87
CA VAL A 527 46.68 27.73 -12.21
C VAL A 527 46.55 28.79 -11.12
N LEU A 528 46.46 28.40 -9.83
CA LEU A 528 46.37 29.34 -8.71
C LEU A 528 47.55 30.33 -8.65
N ALA A 529 48.79 29.86 -8.86
CA ALA A 529 49.96 30.72 -8.88
C ALA A 529 49.91 31.74 -10.04
N ARG A 530 49.45 31.31 -11.22
CA ARG A 530 49.32 32.16 -12.41
C ARG A 530 48.19 33.18 -12.25
N SER A 531 47.07 32.77 -11.64
CA SER A 531 45.95 33.66 -11.28
C SER A 531 46.37 34.70 -10.24
N LEU A 532 47.10 34.31 -9.19
CA LEU A 532 47.59 35.27 -8.19
C LEU A 532 48.53 36.30 -8.82
N ARG A 533 49.48 35.86 -9.65
CA ARG A 533 50.44 36.74 -10.33
C ARG A 533 49.73 37.68 -11.31
N PHE A 534 48.68 37.20 -12.00
CA PHE A 534 47.84 38.02 -12.86
C PHE A 534 47.05 39.11 -12.09
N VAL A 535 46.49 38.77 -10.93
CA VAL A 535 45.76 39.74 -10.08
C VAL A 535 46.71 40.74 -9.45
N LEU A 536 47.88 40.31 -8.97
CA LEU A 536 48.87 41.20 -8.34
C LEU A 536 49.52 42.18 -9.35
N ASN A 537 49.66 41.78 -10.62
CA ASN A 537 50.21 42.63 -11.67
C ASN A 537 49.20 43.67 -12.23
N ARG A 538 47.95 43.69 -11.77
CA ARG A 538 46.92 44.65 -12.21
C ARG A 538 46.35 45.44 -11.02
N PRO A 539 46.70 46.73 -10.86
CA PRO A 539 46.35 47.53 -9.68
C PRO A 539 44.84 47.58 -9.40
N ALA A 540 44.02 47.81 -10.42
CA ALA A 540 42.56 47.93 -10.28
C ALA A 540 41.88 46.63 -9.83
N LEU A 541 42.40 45.47 -10.24
CA LEU A 541 41.89 44.16 -9.81
C LEU A 541 42.38 43.82 -8.41
N ARG A 542 43.65 44.14 -8.10
CA ARG A 542 44.20 43.95 -6.76
C ARG A 542 43.36 44.69 -5.70
N THR A 543 43.00 45.95 -5.90
CA THR A 543 42.18 46.69 -4.91
C THR A 543 40.78 46.08 -4.76
N ARG A 544 40.10 45.74 -5.86
CA ARG A 544 38.75 45.14 -5.83
C ARG A 544 38.72 43.76 -5.19
N VAL A 545 39.73 42.93 -5.44
CA VAL A 545 39.82 41.58 -4.88
C VAL A 545 40.23 41.66 -3.41
N THR A 546 41.18 42.53 -3.06
CA THR A 546 41.64 42.66 -1.67
C THR A 546 40.53 43.24 -0.78
N SER A 547 39.75 44.23 -1.24
CA SER A 547 38.63 44.78 -0.46
C SER A 547 37.54 43.74 -0.19
N LYS A 548 37.30 42.83 -1.14
CA LYS A 548 36.28 41.78 -1.02
C LYS A 548 36.75 40.52 -0.27
N ILE A 549 38.06 40.31 -0.17
CA ILE A 549 38.67 39.19 0.59
C ILE A 549 39.05 39.61 2.02
N GLN A 550 39.18 40.90 2.30
CA GLN A 550 39.38 41.43 3.66
C GLN A 550 38.24 41.06 4.63
N SER A 551 37.03 40.81 4.13
CA SER A 551 35.91 40.27 4.91
C SER A 551 36.08 38.79 5.32
N TYR A 552 37.12 38.11 4.82
CA TYR A 552 37.44 36.70 5.11
C TYR A 552 38.90 36.54 5.56
N PRO A 553 39.24 36.84 6.83
CA PRO A 553 40.62 36.95 7.32
C PRO A 553 41.41 35.64 7.21
N ASN A 554 40.76 34.48 7.41
CA ASN A 554 41.40 33.17 7.30
C ASN A 554 41.79 32.82 5.85
N LEU A 555 40.95 33.21 4.90
CA LEU A 555 41.22 33.03 3.47
C LEU A 555 42.36 33.95 3.02
N LEU A 556 42.34 35.22 3.46
CA LEU A 556 43.40 36.18 3.19
C LEU A 556 44.76 35.69 3.70
N ASN A 557 44.81 35.18 4.93
CA ASN A 557 46.03 34.62 5.51
C ASN A 557 46.52 33.37 4.78
N SER A 558 45.61 32.48 4.37
CA SER A 558 45.96 31.27 3.60
C SER A 558 46.53 31.61 2.22
N VAL A 559 45.91 32.56 1.52
CA VAL A 559 46.38 33.07 0.21
C VAL A 559 47.72 33.80 0.36
N ARG A 560 47.89 34.59 1.43
CA ARG A 560 49.15 35.29 1.74
C ARG A 560 50.28 34.31 2.05
N GLN A 561 50.04 33.29 2.86
CA GLN A 561 51.03 32.23 3.14
C GLN A 561 51.38 31.43 1.88
N PHE A 562 50.40 31.13 1.03
CA PHE A 562 50.63 30.49 -0.27
C PHE A 562 51.50 31.36 -1.18
N ALA A 563 51.21 32.67 -1.25
CA ALA A 563 52.00 33.63 -2.03
C ALA A 563 53.43 33.79 -1.51
N LEU A 564 53.64 33.76 -0.19
CA LEU A 564 54.96 33.79 0.45
C LEU A 564 55.76 32.50 0.17
N ARG A 565 55.14 31.32 0.35
CA ARG A 565 55.79 30.02 0.07
C ARG A 565 56.20 29.84 -1.39
N HIS A 566 55.48 30.46 -2.33
CA HIS A 566 55.79 30.41 -3.75
C HIS A 566 56.56 31.64 -4.27
N GLY A 567 57.07 32.50 -3.38
CA GLY A 567 57.92 33.63 -3.73
C GLY A 567 57.25 34.70 -4.59
N ILE A 568 55.91 34.81 -4.52
CA ILE A 568 55.13 35.80 -5.28
C ILE A 568 55.12 37.17 -4.57
N ILE A 569 55.28 37.19 -3.23
CA ILE A 569 55.35 38.40 -2.40
C ILE A 569 56.57 38.27 -1.48
N GLN A 570 57.32 39.36 -1.24
CA GLN A 570 58.45 39.38 -0.30
C GLN A 570 57.99 39.78 1.12
N PRO A 571 58.58 39.23 2.19
CA PRO A 571 58.32 39.67 3.56
C PRO A 571 58.83 41.11 3.76
N GLN A 572 58.03 41.98 4.41
CA GLN A 572 58.49 43.32 4.76
C GLN A 572 59.45 43.28 5.98
N PRO A 573 60.48 44.14 6.06
CA PRO A 573 61.41 44.18 7.17
C PRO A 573 60.85 44.96 8.37
N HIS A 574 61.21 44.51 9.59
CA HIS A 574 60.82 44.99 10.93
C HIS A 574 59.43 44.47 11.38
N GLU A 575 59.26 43.80 12.53
CA GLU A 575 59.98 43.90 13.81
C GLU A 575 60.39 42.52 14.35
N ILE A 576 61.70 42.35 14.58
CA ILE A 576 62.25 41.33 15.47
C ILE A 576 62.53 42.06 16.79
N ARG A 577 62.02 41.56 17.91
CA ARG A 577 62.64 41.81 19.23
C ARG A 577 63.24 40.50 19.75
N PRO A 578 64.40 40.58 20.44
CA PRO A 578 65.42 39.53 20.44
C PRO A 578 65.23 38.49 21.55
N LEU A 579 65.93 37.36 21.37
CA LEU A 579 66.14 36.32 22.39
C LEU A 579 66.81 36.90 23.65
N THR A 580 66.19 36.68 24.80
CA THR A 580 66.89 36.48 26.08
C THR A 580 66.13 35.46 26.94
N GLU A 581 66.92 34.56 27.52
CA GLU A 581 66.65 33.70 28.69
C GLU A 581 65.79 32.45 28.47
N THR A 582 66.53 31.39 28.17
CA THR A 582 66.37 30.03 28.71
C THR A 582 65.56 30.00 30.01
N THR A 583 64.30 29.61 29.93
CA THR A 583 63.62 28.95 31.03
C THR A 583 63.89 27.47 30.90
N GLU A 584 64.41 26.95 32.00
CA GLU A 584 64.91 25.61 32.20
C GLU A 584 63.91 24.55 31.73
N ALA A 585 64.47 23.50 31.14
CA ALA A 585 63.81 22.22 31.00
C ALA A 585 63.28 21.79 32.38
N THR A 586 61.97 21.71 32.51
CA THR A 586 61.35 20.73 33.40
C THR A 586 61.01 19.53 32.55
N ASP A 587 61.62 18.45 32.96
CA ASP A 587 61.75 17.15 32.33
C ASP A 587 60.39 16.44 32.35
N ASP A 588 59.70 16.45 31.20
CA ASP A 588 58.64 15.49 30.84
C ASP A 588 58.62 15.52 29.30
N GLY A 589 59.56 14.78 28.70
CA GLY A 589 59.96 14.92 27.31
C GLY A 589 58.82 14.76 26.29
N PHE A 590 58.46 15.86 25.61
CA PHE A 590 57.83 15.86 24.27
C PHE A 590 57.94 17.25 23.59
N PRO A 591 59.10 17.69 23.06
CA PRO A 591 59.28 19.06 22.59
C PRO A 591 59.04 19.27 21.08
N THR A 592 58.02 18.66 20.48
CA THR A 592 57.58 18.97 19.08
C THR A 592 56.07 18.76 18.83
N ALA A 593 55.23 18.79 19.87
CA ALA A 593 53.78 18.66 19.70
C ALA A 593 53.11 20.01 19.37
N SER A 594 52.18 20.02 18.41
CA SER A 594 51.37 21.23 18.12
C SER A 594 50.57 21.68 19.36
N PRO A 595 50.18 22.96 19.50
CA PRO A 595 49.45 23.46 20.67
C PRO A 595 48.16 22.69 21.00
N ARG A 596 47.55 22.06 20.00
CA ARG A 596 46.38 21.20 20.16
C ARG A 596 46.72 19.85 20.78
N ALA A 597 47.86 19.26 20.41
CA ALA A 597 48.33 17.98 20.95
C ALA A 597 48.80 18.11 22.41
N ALA A 598 49.43 19.24 22.77
CA ALA A 598 49.79 19.54 24.17
C ALA A 598 48.55 19.67 25.07
N ARG A 599 47.47 20.30 24.59
CA ARG A 599 46.19 20.37 25.33
C ARG A 599 45.55 19.01 25.53
N VAL A 600 45.45 18.22 24.47
CA VAL A 600 44.86 16.87 24.55
C VAL A 600 45.65 15.97 25.50
N TYR A 601 46.98 16.08 25.52
CA TYR A 601 47.82 15.36 26.47
C TYR A 601 47.61 15.82 27.92
N SER A 602 47.54 17.13 28.16
CA SER A 602 47.20 17.71 29.48
C SER A 602 45.85 17.19 29.98
N ASP A 603 44.83 17.20 29.13
CA ASP A 603 43.48 16.74 29.48
C ASP A 603 43.46 15.22 29.75
N LEU A 604 44.25 14.44 29.00
CA LEU A 604 44.43 13.00 29.24
C LEU A 604 45.19 12.72 30.54
N LYS A 605 46.26 13.46 30.85
CA LYS A 605 47.05 13.30 32.09
C LYS A 605 46.18 13.61 33.31
N GLN A 606 45.40 14.69 33.28
CA GLN A 606 44.43 15.00 34.34
C GLN A 606 43.31 13.95 34.45
N ALA A 607 42.88 13.36 33.33
CA ALA A 607 41.89 12.27 33.36
C ALA A 607 42.46 10.98 33.96
N PHE A 608 43.74 10.67 33.72
CA PHE A 608 44.44 9.53 34.33
C PHE A 608 44.68 9.73 35.83
N GLU A 609 45.16 10.90 36.26
CA GLU A 609 45.37 11.23 37.68
C GLU A 609 44.06 11.26 38.49
N ARG A 610 42.93 11.56 37.85
CA ARG A 610 41.57 11.47 38.44
C ARG A 610 41.04 10.03 38.51
N LYS A 611 41.60 9.10 37.75
CA LYS A 611 41.21 7.68 37.70
C LYS A 611 42.06 6.81 38.64
N GLU A 612 43.28 7.23 38.97
CA GLU A 612 44.13 6.56 39.98
C GLU A 612 43.86 7.04 41.43
N ASN A 613 43.16 8.16 41.62
CA ASN A 613 42.75 8.66 42.95
C ASN A 613 41.26 8.35 43.29
N ARG A 614 40.66 7.36 42.63
CA ARG A 614 39.37 6.73 42.94
C ARG A 614 39.59 5.22 43.02
#